data_AF-A0A7X0P9Q6-F1
#
_entry.id   AF-A0A7X0P9Q6-F1
#
_cell.length_a   1.000
_cell.length_b   1.000
_cell.length_c   1.000
_cell.angle_alpha   90.00
_cell.angle_beta   90.00
_cell.angle_gamma   90.00
#
_symmetry.space_group_name_H-M   'P 1'
#
loop_
_entity.id
_entity.type
_entity.pdbx_description
1 polymer ?
#
loop_
_entity_poly.entity_id
_entity_poly.type
_entity_poly.pdbx_seq_one_letter_code
_entity_poly.pdbx_strand_id
1 'polypeptide(L)'
;MSAPEAIAWAGPDILDAAPVQRAEGDLLVLDAQGGICCLDLRTQAITWLGTVALPEQPMEEEEGGRFWITPRWRLYASADGAFAAAVFDGGRHGVVVQLTEGCSATMPLDGGDYHPETVPFSACFMEVGGQTVLLHRTAWNRLDASDPRTGRLLTERGPTQYAAQGERPEHYLDYFHGELRPGPGGSTLLFDAGWVWQPVGVPRVLDVQAWLAGNVWEAEDGPSVQWLNLREDWNFPACWTDGGHIALGGMGDWDDEEFETAAAPPGVRIVDVRAGAQAQASARTLRMDLAPQELFSDGYLLFAAHAGCTSAWRLDTGERVQVVEGFAATHHHRQRGLLLEVAPRAIRLQRAA
;
A
#
# COMPACT_ATOMS: atom_id res chain seq x y z
N MET A 1 29.01 1.22 8.66
CA MET A 1 28.22 2.23 7.94
C MET A 1 28.16 3.52 8.74
N SER A 2 27.86 4.64 8.08
CA SER A 2 27.41 5.86 8.77
C SER A 2 26.10 5.60 9.52
N ALA A 3 25.92 6.26 10.65
CA ALA A 3 24.62 6.29 11.33
C ALA A 3 23.55 6.90 10.41
N PRO A 4 22.26 6.55 10.58
CA PRO A 4 21.17 7.22 9.88
C PRO A 4 21.26 8.74 10.09
N GLU A 5 21.09 9.50 9.01
CA GLU A 5 20.96 10.95 9.08
C GLU A 5 19.57 11.29 9.61
N ALA A 6 19.42 12.36 10.38
CA ALA A 6 18.12 12.76 10.94
C ALA A 6 17.81 14.20 10.54
N ILE A 7 16.64 14.40 9.95
CA ILE A 7 16.04 15.71 9.71
C ILE A 7 15.06 15.97 10.85
N ALA A 8 15.35 16.99 11.68
CA ALA A 8 14.47 17.39 12.76
C ALA A 8 13.22 18.10 12.23
N TRP A 9 12.05 17.76 12.75
CA TRP A 9 10.79 18.38 12.36
C TRP A 9 10.33 19.40 13.40
N ALA A 10 10.18 20.65 12.96
CA ALA A 10 9.78 21.76 13.83
C ALA A 10 8.27 22.05 13.82
N GLY A 11 7.51 21.53 12.84
CA GLY A 11 6.06 21.74 12.70
C GLY A 11 5.21 20.91 13.66
N PRO A 12 3.89 20.81 13.43
CA PRO A 12 3.03 19.82 14.10
C PRO A 12 3.50 18.39 13.84
N ASP A 13 3.05 17.42 14.63
CA ASP A 13 3.53 16.04 14.49
C ASP A 13 3.28 15.48 13.09
N ILE A 14 4.29 14.83 12.51
CA ILE A 14 4.18 14.16 11.23
C ILE A 14 3.24 12.95 11.41
N LEU A 15 2.22 12.88 10.57
CA LEU A 15 1.30 11.74 10.50
C LEU A 15 1.78 10.71 9.49
N ASP A 16 2.18 11.13 8.30
CA ASP A 16 2.71 10.25 7.27
C ASP A 16 3.52 11.01 6.21
N ALA A 17 4.22 10.28 5.34
CA ALA A 17 4.97 10.87 4.24
C ALA A 17 4.92 10.01 2.97
N ALA A 18 4.99 10.65 1.80
CA ALA A 18 4.94 9.98 0.51
C ALA A 18 6.08 10.47 -0.40
N PRO A 19 6.93 9.59 -0.94
CA PRO A 19 7.89 9.96 -1.98
C PRO A 19 7.18 10.61 -3.17
N VAL A 20 7.77 11.67 -3.71
CA VAL A 20 7.18 12.42 -4.83
C VAL A 20 8.28 12.94 -5.75
N GLN A 21 7.96 13.15 -7.03
CA GLN A 21 8.82 13.91 -7.93
C GLN A 21 8.28 15.33 -8.11
N ARG A 22 8.94 16.30 -7.48
CA ARG A 22 8.57 17.71 -7.59
C ARG A 22 9.79 18.60 -7.71
N ALA A 23 9.57 19.82 -8.20
CA ALA A 23 10.64 20.83 -8.25
C ALA A 23 11.01 21.33 -6.84
N GLU A 24 10.03 21.33 -5.93
CA GLU A 24 10.15 21.83 -4.57
C GLU A 24 10.79 20.81 -3.61
N GLY A 25 10.85 19.53 -3.97
CA GLY A 25 11.40 18.47 -3.12
C GLY A 25 11.02 17.06 -3.56
N ASP A 26 11.36 16.10 -2.69
CA ASP A 26 11.34 14.66 -2.97
C ASP A 26 10.36 13.88 -2.07
N LEU A 27 9.83 14.54 -1.04
CA LEU A 27 8.97 13.91 -0.06
C LEU A 27 7.81 14.84 0.30
N LEU A 28 6.57 14.37 0.12
CA LEU A 28 5.42 15.02 0.73
C LEU A 28 5.31 14.57 2.19
N VAL A 29 4.96 15.50 3.06
CA VAL A 29 4.72 15.26 4.48
C VAL A 29 3.33 15.76 4.83
N LEU A 30 2.55 14.92 5.52
CA LEU A 30 1.27 15.27 6.12
C LEU A 30 1.48 15.44 7.64
N ASP A 31 1.06 16.57 8.19
CA ASP A 31 1.13 16.82 9.63
C ASP A 31 -0.24 16.72 10.33
N ALA A 32 -0.21 16.72 11.66
CA ALA A 32 -1.38 16.55 12.52
C ALA A 32 -2.43 17.68 12.43
N GLN A 33 -2.11 18.80 11.78
CA GLN A 33 -3.06 19.88 11.50
C GLN A 33 -3.61 19.80 10.08
N GLY A 34 -3.29 18.74 9.33
CA GLY A 34 -3.64 18.60 7.93
C GLY A 34 -2.74 19.38 6.99
N GLY A 35 -1.60 19.88 7.48
CA GLY A 35 -0.63 20.57 6.65
C GLY A 35 0.05 19.62 5.68
N ILE A 36 0.14 20.04 4.42
CA ILE A 36 0.87 19.33 3.38
C ILE A 36 2.01 20.23 2.91
N CYS A 37 3.22 19.70 2.98
CA CYS A 37 4.42 20.35 2.47
C CYS A 37 5.30 19.38 1.69
N CYS A 38 6.20 19.93 0.89
CA CYS A 38 7.26 19.21 0.22
C CYS A 38 8.59 19.44 0.91
N LEU A 39 9.32 18.38 1.22
CA LEU A 39 10.66 18.38 1.81
C LEU A 39 11.67 17.94 0.73
N ASP A 40 12.65 18.79 0.45
CA ASP A 40 13.86 18.41 -0.29
C ASP A 40 14.81 17.68 0.66
N LEU A 41 14.99 16.38 0.44
CA LEU A 41 15.81 15.53 1.31
C LEU A 41 17.30 15.86 1.27
N ARG A 42 17.78 16.61 0.27
CA ARG A 42 19.17 17.02 0.13
C ARG A 42 19.44 18.37 0.78
N THR A 43 18.56 19.36 0.54
CA THR A 43 18.74 20.72 1.07
C THR A 43 18.07 20.92 2.43
N GLN A 44 17.19 19.98 2.81
CA GLN A 44 16.30 20.05 3.98
C GLN A 44 15.33 21.24 3.92
N ALA A 45 15.18 21.84 2.73
CA ALA A 45 14.22 22.92 2.52
C ALA A 45 12.80 22.36 2.57
N ILE A 46 11.92 23.07 3.27
CA ILE A 46 10.49 22.74 3.39
C ILE A 46 9.71 23.80 2.63
N THR A 47 8.89 23.36 1.68
CA THR A 47 7.98 24.21 0.92
C THR A 47 6.55 23.85 1.28
N TRP A 48 5.83 24.80 1.88
CA TRP A 48 4.41 24.62 2.19
C TRP A 48 3.58 24.58 0.91
N LEU A 49 2.69 23.59 0.79
CA LEU A 49 1.79 23.46 -0.36
C LEU A 49 0.35 23.87 -0.01
N GLY A 50 -0.12 23.53 1.18
CA GLY A 50 -1.48 23.86 1.60
C GLY A 50 -1.95 23.03 2.79
N THR A 51 -3.23 23.11 3.08
CA THR A 51 -3.86 22.36 4.18
C THR A 51 -5.01 21.53 3.64
N VAL A 52 -5.27 20.40 4.27
CA VAL A 52 -6.43 19.57 4.03
C VAL A 52 -7.21 19.36 5.33
N ALA A 53 -8.53 19.25 5.25
CA ALA A 53 -9.33 18.91 6.41
C ALA A 53 -9.11 17.43 6.77
N LEU A 54 -8.69 17.18 8.01
CA LEU A 54 -8.61 15.84 8.59
C LEU A 54 -9.80 15.67 9.55
N PRO A 55 -10.95 15.15 9.09
CA PRO A 55 -12.10 14.94 9.96
C PRO A 55 -11.74 13.96 11.08
N GLU A 56 -12.29 14.22 12.27
CA GLU A 56 -12.19 13.29 13.39
C GLU A 56 -12.72 11.92 12.97
N GLN A 57 -11.96 10.88 13.29
CA GLN A 57 -12.31 9.52 12.94
C GLN A 57 -12.79 8.83 14.21
N PRO A 58 -13.99 8.21 14.22
CA PRO A 58 -14.44 7.44 15.36
C PRO A 58 -13.45 6.30 15.58
N MET A 59 -12.67 6.37 16.65
CA MET A 59 -11.90 5.23 17.14
C MET A 59 -12.83 4.47 18.06
N GLU A 60 -13.38 3.36 17.57
CA GLU A 60 -14.02 2.42 18.48
C GLU A 60 -12.89 1.76 19.29
N GLU A 61 -12.85 2.05 20.60
CA GLU A 61 -12.03 1.33 21.57
C GLU A 61 -12.58 -0.08 21.76
N GLU A 62 -12.68 -0.88 20.70
CA GLU A 62 -12.97 -2.31 20.82
C GLU A 62 -11.67 -3.10 20.84
N GLU A 63 -11.62 -4.04 21.78
CA GLU A 63 -10.42 -4.77 22.20
C GLU A 63 -9.68 -5.34 20.99
N GLY A 64 -8.45 -4.85 20.80
CA GLY A 64 -7.54 -5.23 19.72
C GLY A 64 -7.31 -6.74 19.65
N GLY A 65 -8.16 -7.41 18.87
CA GLY A 65 -7.93 -8.77 18.41
C GLY A 65 -6.83 -8.80 17.36
N ARG A 66 -6.33 -10.00 17.04
CA ARG A 66 -5.29 -10.30 16.02
C ARG A 66 -5.57 -9.68 14.64
N PHE A 67 -6.80 -9.30 14.37
CA PHE A 67 -7.33 -8.96 13.05
C PHE A 67 -7.61 -7.47 12.83
N TRP A 68 -7.36 -6.62 13.83
CA TRP A 68 -7.53 -5.17 13.73
C TRP A 68 -6.27 -4.50 13.16
N ILE A 69 -6.47 -3.52 12.28
CA ILE A 69 -5.36 -2.68 11.81
C ILE A 69 -5.11 -1.53 12.77
N THR A 70 -3.88 -1.01 12.77
CA THR A 70 -3.54 0.20 13.53
C THR A 70 -4.16 1.42 12.85
N PRO A 71 -5.10 2.14 13.48
CA PRO A 71 -5.72 3.31 12.87
C PRO A 71 -4.70 4.44 12.71
N ARG A 72 -4.58 4.99 11.50
CA ARG A 72 -3.64 6.08 11.20
C ARG A 72 -4.00 6.78 9.91
N TRP A 73 -3.58 8.04 9.80
CA TRP A 73 -3.58 8.73 8.52
C TRP A 73 -2.47 8.19 7.63
N ARG A 74 -2.79 8.05 6.34
CA ARG A 74 -1.86 7.69 5.27
C ARG A 74 -1.84 8.76 4.20
N LEU A 75 -0.67 8.98 3.64
CA LEU A 75 -0.46 9.90 2.53
C LEU A 75 0.00 9.11 1.30
N TYR A 76 -0.69 9.30 0.18
CA TYR A 76 -0.28 8.79 -1.13
C TYR A 76 -0.04 9.96 -2.07
N ALA A 77 0.97 9.86 -2.94
CA ALA A 77 1.29 10.86 -3.94
C ALA A 77 1.18 10.26 -5.35
N SER A 78 0.71 11.05 -6.31
CA SER A 78 0.83 10.68 -7.73
C SER A 78 2.27 10.78 -8.21
N ALA A 79 2.65 9.94 -9.18
CA ALA A 79 4.02 9.88 -9.69
C ALA A 79 4.48 11.22 -10.30
N ASP A 80 3.57 11.93 -10.97
CA ASP A 80 3.78 13.27 -11.52
C ASP A 80 3.82 14.39 -10.47
N GLY A 81 3.58 14.06 -9.20
CA GLY A 81 3.52 14.99 -8.08
C GLY A 81 2.37 15.99 -8.15
N ALA A 82 1.38 15.81 -9.03
CA ALA A 82 0.27 16.74 -9.19
C ALA A 82 -0.85 16.55 -8.16
N PHE A 83 -0.97 15.36 -7.57
CA PHE A 83 -2.04 15.00 -6.64
C PHE A 83 -1.50 14.29 -5.40
N ALA A 84 -2.23 14.43 -4.30
CA ALA A 84 -2.08 13.59 -3.12
C ALA A 84 -3.44 13.10 -2.63
N ALA A 85 -3.44 11.97 -1.94
CA ALA A 85 -4.59 11.46 -1.21
C ALA A 85 -4.22 11.31 0.26
N ALA A 86 -5.01 11.91 1.14
CA ALA A 86 -4.96 11.68 2.58
C ALA A 86 -6.13 10.78 2.96
N VAL A 87 -5.85 9.60 3.51
CA VAL A 87 -6.86 8.60 3.86
C VAL A 87 -6.62 8.08 5.27
N PHE A 88 -7.65 7.55 5.92
CA PHE A 88 -7.51 6.97 7.25
C PHE A 88 -7.61 5.46 7.20
N ASP A 89 -6.51 4.78 7.53
CA ASP A 89 -6.50 3.33 7.73
C ASP A 89 -7.48 2.98 8.85
N GLY A 90 -8.40 2.05 8.56
CA GLY A 90 -9.42 1.61 9.49
C GLY A 90 -10.65 2.51 9.51
N GLY A 91 -10.68 3.54 8.65
CA GLY A 91 -11.79 4.47 8.53
C GLY A 91 -12.44 4.44 7.16
N ARG A 92 -13.58 5.13 7.05
CA ARG A 92 -14.39 5.18 5.83
C ARG A 92 -13.99 6.29 4.86
N HIS A 93 -13.28 7.31 5.33
CA HIS A 93 -13.14 8.57 4.62
C HIS A 93 -11.70 8.91 4.26
N GLY A 94 -11.59 9.73 3.22
CA GLY A 94 -10.35 10.35 2.78
C GLY A 94 -10.64 11.48 1.82
N VAL A 95 -9.59 12.05 1.26
CA VAL A 95 -9.71 13.18 0.33
C VAL A 95 -8.52 13.21 -0.61
N VAL A 96 -8.80 13.52 -1.87
CA VAL A 96 -7.80 13.79 -2.88
C VAL A 96 -7.69 15.30 -3.08
N VAL A 97 -6.46 15.78 -3.13
CA VAL A 97 -6.13 17.18 -3.35
C VAL A 97 -5.23 17.32 -4.57
N GLN A 98 -5.45 18.39 -5.32
CA GLN A 98 -4.50 18.87 -6.31
C GLN A 98 -3.44 19.72 -5.60
N LEU A 99 -2.16 19.38 -5.83
CA LEU A 99 -0.99 19.99 -5.20
C LEU A 99 -0.54 21.26 -5.93
N THR A 100 -1.43 22.24 -5.98
CA THR A 100 -1.15 23.64 -6.31
C THR A 100 -0.96 24.45 -5.02
N GLU A 101 -0.61 25.73 -5.14
CA GLU A 101 -0.63 26.65 -4.00
C GLU A 101 -2.01 26.61 -3.32
N GLY A 102 -2.00 26.36 -2.02
CA GLY A 102 -3.18 26.24 -1.16
C GLY A 102 -3.77 24.84 -1.01
N CYS A 103 -3.38 23.86 -1.84
CA CYS A 103 -4.00 22.53 -1.96
C CYS A 103 -5.53 22.59 -2.18
N SER A 104 -6.00 22.31 -3.40
CA SER A 104 -7.45 22.26 -3.66
C SER A 104 -7.97 20.83 -3.55
N ALA A 105 -8.95 20.58 -2.69
CA ALA A 105 -9.68 19.31 -2.69
C ALA A 105 -10.39 19.12 -4.03
N THR A 106 -10.21 17.96 -4.66
CA THR A 106 -10.82 17.60 -5.94
C THR A 106 -11.86 16.49 -5.80
N MET A 107 -11.69 15.59 -4.83
CA MET A 107 -12.60 14.47 -4.62
C MET A 107 -12.62 14.03 -3.14
N PRO A 108 -13.79 14.00 -2.49
CA PRO A 108 -13.95 13.25 -1.25
C PRO A 108 -13.93 11.75 -1.53
N LEU A 109 -13.37 10.97 -0.60
CA LEU A 109 -13.37 9.52 -0.68
C LEU A 109 -14.33 8.95 0.36
N ASP A 110 -15.12 7.98 -0.06
CA ASP A 110 -16.00 7.18 0.79
C ASP A 110 -15.84 5.72 0.39
N GLY A 111 -15.28 4.92 1.29
CA GLY A 111 -15.02 3.50 1.09
C GLY A 111 -16.16 2.57 1.53
N GLY A 112 -17.29 3.11 2.00
CA GLY A 112 -18.35 2.34 2.63
C GLY A 112 -18.14 2.09 4.13
N ASP A 113 -19.18 1.62 4.81
CA ASP A 113 -19.29 1.50 6.27
C ASP A 113 -19.37 0.06 6.80
N TYR A 114 -19.25 -0.94 5.93
CA TYR A 114 -19.25 -2.33 6.37
C TYR A 114 -17.83 -2.77 6.73
N HIS A 115 -17.56 -2.85 8.02
CA HIS A 115 -16.30 -3.28 8.63
C HIS A 115 -15.00 -2.64 8.08
N PRO A 116 -14.96 -1.30 7.87
CA PRO A 116 -13.77 -0.61 7.36
C PRO A 116 -12.54 -0.74 8.27
N GLU A 117 -12.71 -1.02 9.55
CA GLU A 117 -11.70 -1.19 10.60
C GLU A 117 -10.80 -2.43 10.44
N THR A 118 -11.17 -3.35 9.55
CA THR A 118 -10.46 -4.62 9.34
C THR A 118 -9.32 -4.52 8.31
N VAL A 119 -9.27 -3.42 7.54
CA VAL A 119 -8.33 -3.23 6.43
C VAL A 119 -7.87 -1.78 6.30
N PRO A 120 -6.65 -1.53 5.81
CA PRO A 120 -6.21 -0.19 5.41
C PRO A 120 -7.19 0.42 4.42
N PHE A 121 -7.20 1.76 4.31
CA PHE A 121 -8.01 2.38 3.27
C PHE A 121 -7.38 2.07 1.91
N SER A 122 -8.03 1.24 1.10
CA SER A 122 -7.56 0.86 -0.23
C SER A 122 -7.53 2.09 -1.14
N ALA A 123 -6.33 2.63 -1.36
CA ALA A 123 -6.08 3.72 -2.29
C ALA A 123 -4.65 3.67 -2.83
N CYS A 124 -4.47 3.94 -4.12
CA CYS A 124 -3.16 4.22 -4.71
C CYS A 124 -3.29 5.00 -6.02
N PHE A 125 -2.26 5.77 -6.37
CA PHE A 125 -2.14 6.37 -7.69
C PHE A 125 -1.37 5.45 -8.65
N MET A 126 -1.80 5.42 -9.90
CA MET A 126 -1.10 4.76 -11.00
C MET A 126 -1.09 5.65 -12.24
N GLU A 127 -0.07 5.50 -13.08
CA GLU A 127 -0.04 6.08 -14.41
C GLU A 127 -0.43 5.00 -15.43
N VAL A 128 -1.52 5.22 -16.16
CA VAL A 128 -1.97 4.30 -17.22
C VAL A 128 -2.20 5.09 -18.49
N GLY A 129 -1.53 4.71 -19.58
CA GLY A 129 -1.63 5.43 -20.85
C GLY A 129 -1.20 6.90 -20.78
N GLY A 130 -0.24 7.23 -19.89
CA GLY A 130 0.21 8.61 -19.67
C GLY A 130 -0.77 9.47 -18.85
N GLN A 131 -1.77 8.86 -18.22
CA GLN A 131 -2.74 9.54 -17.37
C GLN A 131 -2.63 9.06 -15.93
N THR A 132 -2.58 10.00 -15.00
CA THR A 132 -2.70 9.72 -13.56
C THR A 132 -4.13 9.30 -13.23
N VAL A 133 -4.28 8.13 -12.62
CA VAL A 133 -5.53 7.54 -12.16
C VAL A 133 -5.42 7.24 -10.67
N LEU A 134 -6.50 7.46 -9.92
CA LEU A 134 -6.63 7.00 -8.54
C LEU A 134 -7.43 5.71 -8.53
N LEU A 135 -6.86 4.64 -8.01
CA LEU A 135 -7.60 3.44 -7.64
C LEU A 135 -7.97 3.57 -6.17
N HIS A 136 -9.23 3.34 -5.82
CA HIS A 136 -9.69 3.46 -4.44
C HIS A 136 -10.94 2.61 -4.20
N ARG A 137 -11.16 2.22 -2.94
CA ARG A 137 -12.44 1.61 -2.56
C ARG A 137 -13.58 2.65 -2.63
N THR A 138 -14.74 2.20 -3.06
CA THR A 138 -16.01 2.97 -3.13
C THR A 138 -17.16 2.29 -2.40
N ALA A 139 -16.97 1.02 -2.03
CA ALA A 139 -17.77 0.27 -1.07
C ALA A 139 -16.87 -0.79 -0.42
N TRP A 140 -17.37 -1.45 0.64
CA TRP A 140 -16.59 -2.43 1.40
C TRP A 140 -15.97 -3.54 0.55
N ASN A 141 -16.66 -3.95 -0.52
CA ASN A 141 -16.25 -4.97 -1.48
C ASN A 141 -16.10 -4.46 -2.92
N ARG A 142 -15.84 -3.17 -3.10
CA ARG A 142 -15.73 -2.58 -4.45
C ARG A 142 -14.52 -1.68 -4.56
N LEU A 143 -13.68 -1.99 -5.54
CA LEU A 143 -12.60 -1.13 -6.01
C LEU A 143 -13.03 -0.40 -7.27
N ASP A 144 -12.64 0.86 -7.40
CA ASP A 144 -12.94 1.70 -8.55
C ASP A 144 -11.72 2.52 -8.95
N ALA A 145 -11.68 2.97 -10.21
CA ALA A 145 -10.67 3.86 -10.73
C ALA A 145 -11.30 5.19 -11.15
N SER A 146 -10.75 6.31 -10.68
CA SER A 146 -11.27 7.65 -10.91
C SER A 146 -10.20 8.59 -11.47
N ASP A 147 -10.60 9.57 -12.28
CA ASP A 147 -9.77 10.71 -12.63
C ASP A 147 -9.61 11.61 -11.38
N PRO A 148 -8.41 11.73 -10.79
CA PRO A 148 -8.23 12.47 -9.54
C PRO A 148 -8.45 13.97 -9.67
N ARG A 149 -8.46 14.52 -10.90
CA ARG A 149 -8.72 15.94 -11.14
C ARG A 149 -10.20 16.28 -11.06
N THR A 150 -11.04 15.42 -11.62
CA THR A 150 -12.47 15.69 -11.83
C THR A 150 -13.37 14.87 -10.92
N GLY A 151 -12.84 13.81 -10.31
CA GLY A 151 -13.61 12.79 -9.59
C GLY A 151 -14.45 11.91 -10.50
N ARG A 152 -14.29 12.00 -11.83
CA ARG A 152 -15.04 11.18 -12.77
C ARG A 152 -14.60 9.73 -12.65
N LEU A 153 -15.57 8.86 -12.40
CA LEU A 153 -15.35 7.42 -12.38
C LEU A 153 -15.01 6.91 -13.79
N LEU A 154 -13.92 6.15 -13.90
CA LEU A 154 -13.43 5.54 -15.14
C LEU A 154 -13.95 4.11 -15.33
N THR A 155 -14.36 3.48 -14.23
CA THR A 155 -14.82 2.08 -14.14
C THR A 155 -16.30 2.00 -13.78
N GLU A 156 -17.08 3.01 -14.19
CA GLU A 156 -18.51 3.07 -13.90
C GLU A 156 -19.22 1.82 -14.42
N ARG A 157 -19.92 1.15 -13.50
CA ARG A 157 -20.63 -0.11 -13.73
C ARG A 157 -21.77 -0.27 -12.76
N GLY A 158 -22.62 -1.25 -13.04
CA GLY A 158 -23.82 -1.56 -12.27
C GLY A 158 -23.56 -1.84 -10.78
N PRO A 159 -24.63 -1.96 -9.98
CA PRO A 159 -24.50 -2.23 -8.56
C PRO A 159 -23.88 -3.61 -8.31
N THR A 160 -23.00 -3.68 -7.32
CA THR A 160 -22.49 -4.93 -6.75
C THR A 160 -23.22 -5.31 -5.47
N GLN A 161 -24.11 -4.46 -4.94
CA GLN A 161 -24.84 -4.73 -3.71
C GLN A 161 -26.15 -5.46 -3.96
N TYR A 162 -26.59 -6.29 -3.02
CA TYR A 162 -27.90 -6.94 -3.03
C TYR A 162 -28.52 -7.00 -1.64
N ALA A 163 -29.85 -7.05 -1.59
CA ALA A 163 -30.58 -7.23 -0.34
C ALA A 163 -30.42 -8.67 0.17
N ALA A 164 -30.49 -8.91 1.48
CA ALA A 164 -30.31 -10.23 2.08
C ALA A 164 -31.22 -11.36 1.52
N GLN A 165 -32.33 -11.01 0.87
CA GLN A 165 -33.28 -11.95 0.25
C GLN A 165 -33.37 -11.77 -1.28
N GLY A 166 -32.48 -10.97 -1.87
CA GLY A 166 -32.41 -10.71 -3.31
C GLY A 166 -31.46 -11.68 -4.03
N GLU A 167 -31.53 -11.68 -5.36
CA GLU A 167 -30.58 -12.42 -6.19
C GLU A 167 -29.19 -11.77 -6.13
N ARG A 168 -28.16 -12.60 -5.94
CA ARG A 168 -26.76 -12.17 -5.93
C ARG A 168 -26.38 -11.68 -7.35
N PRO A 169 -25.81 -10.47 -7.51
CA PRO A 169 -25.34 -9.97 -8.80
C PRO A 169 -24.30 -10.88 -9.41
N GLU A 170 -24.24 -10.92 -10.75
CA GLU A 170 -23.31 -11.74 -11.53
C GLU A 170 -21.85 -11.58 -11.07
N HIS A 171 -21.41 -10.33 -10.91
CA HIS A 171 -20.04 -9.96 -10.50
C HIS A 171 -19.92 -9.67 -9.00
N TYR A 172 -20.76 -10.28 -8.15
CA TYR A 172 -20.63 -10.08 -6.70
C TYR A 172 -19.35 -10.73 -6.17
N LEU A 173 -18.53 -9.92 -5.51
CA LEU A 173 -17.31 -10.32 -4.84
C LEU A 173 -17.47 -10.19 -3.32
N ASP A 174 -17.30 -11.28 -2.57
CA ASP A 174 -17.33 -11.27 -1.10
C ASP A 174 -15.91 -11.10 -0.55
N TYR A 175 -15.38 -9.89 -0.66
CA TYR A 175 -13.95 -9.62 -0.50
C TYR A 175 -13.73 -8.22 0.02
N PHE A 176 -12.89 -8.07 1.04
CA PHE A 176 -12.41 -6.78 1.48
C PHE A 176 -11.11 -6.45 0.76
N HIS A 177 -11.09 -5.35 0.01
CA HIS A 177 -9.83 -4.85 -0.54
C HIS A 177 -8.92 -4.36 0.59
N GLY A 178 -7.64 -4.73 0.51
CA GLY A 178 -6.66 -4.41 1.53
C GLY A 178 -5.77 -3.23 1.13
N GLU A 179 -4.52 -3.28 1.59
CA GLU A 179 -3.48 -2.37 1.11
C GLU A 179 -3.20 -2.60 -0.38
N LEU A 180 -3.24 -1.50 -1.15
CA LEU A 180 -2.98 -1.50 -2.58
C LEU A 180 -1.53 -1.12 -2.85
N ARG A 181 -0.79 -1.94 -3.60
CA ARG A 181 0.60 -1.67 -3.97
C ARG A 181 0.77 -1.67 -5.48
N PRO A 182 0.98 -0.51 -6.12
CA PRO A 182 1.20 -0.44 -7.56
C PRO A 182 2.55 -1.06 -7.94
N GLY A 183 2.58 -1.76 -9.06
CA GLY A 183 3.80 -2.30 -9.62
C GLY A 183 4.82 -1.20 -9.97
N PRO A 184 6.12 -1.46 -9.79
CA PRO A 184 7.14 -0.44 -10.01
C PRO A 184 7.43 -0.22 -11.49
N GLY A 185 8.05 0.92 -11.82
CA GLY A 185 8.69 1.15 -13.11
C GLY A 185 7.74 1.18 -14.31
N GLY A 186 6.52 1.69 -14.12
CA GLY A 186 5.50 1.75 -15.18
C GLY A 186 4.75 0.45 -15.42
N SER A 187 4.92 -0.55 -14.54
CA SER A 187 4.07 -1.73 -14.51
C SER A 187 2.60 -1.35 -14.30
N THR A 188 1.71 -2.01 -15.02
CA THR A 188 0.25 -1.85 -14.88
C THR A 188 -0.36 -2.82 -13.88
N LEU A 189 0.45 -3.74 -13.34
CA LEU A 189 0.04 -4.68 -12.30
C LEU A 189 -0.19 -3.96 -10.97
N LEU A 190 -1.29 -4.31 -10.31
CA LEU A 190 -1.67 -3.87 -8.97
C LEU A 190 -1.71 -5.08 -8.05
N PHE A 191 -1.08 -4.98 -6.88
CA PHE A 191 -1.26 -5.93 -5.80
C PHE A 191 -2.32 -5.43 -4.81
N ASP A 192 -3.19 -6.35 -4.38
CA ASP A 192 -4.28 -6.12 -3.43
C ASP A 192 -4.16 -7.15 -2.29
N ALA A 193 -3.91 -6.65 -1.07
CA ALA A 193 -3.69 -7.45 0.14
C ALA A 193 -5.01 -7.77 0.89
N GLY A 194 -6.07 -8.08 0.16
CA GLY A 194 -7.40 -8.26 0.74
C GLY A 194 -7.67 -9.61 1.42
N TRP A 195 -8.88 -9.76 1.96
CA TRP A 195 -9.28 -10.89 2.78
C TRP A 195 -10.78 -11.23 2.66
N VAL A 196 -11.19 -12.39 3.17
CA VAL A 196 -12.58 -12.88 3.17
C VAL A 196 -13.01 -13.41 4.54
N TRP A 197 -14.32 -13.35 4.84
CA TRP A 197 -14.94 -13.62 6.16
C TRP A 197 -14.65 -14.95 6.87
N GLN A 198 -13.96 -15.91 6.25
CA GLN A 198 -13.44 -17.08 6.96
C GLN A 198 -12.12 -16.79 7.71
N PRO A 199 -12.01 -15.57 8.28
CA PRO A 199 -10.80 -14.73 8.34
C PRO A 199 -9.57 -15.25 7.59
N VAL A 200 -9.62 -15.25 6.25
CA VAL A 200 -8.49 -15.69 5.40
C VAL A 200 -7.98 -14.51 4.58
N GLY A 201 -6.67 -14.26 4.64
CA GLY A 201 -5.98 -13.38 3.71
C GLY A 201 -5.95 -14.01 2.32
N VAL A 202 -6.50 -13.30 1.34
CA VAL A 202 -6.63 -13.75 -0.05
C VAL A 202 -5.96 -12.72 -0.97
N PRO A 203 -4.62 -12.62 -0.93
CA PRO A 203 -3.89 -11.68 -1.75
C PRO A 203 -4.09 -11.95 -3.23
N ARG A 204 -4.12 -10.90 -4.04
CA ARG A 204 -4.27 -11.02 -5.48
C ARG A 204 -3.52 -9.94 -6.25
N VAL A 205 -3.35 -10.20 -7.54
CA VAL A 205 -2.81 -9.24 -8.50
C VAL A 205 -3.80 -9.08 -9.64
N LEU A 206 -3.93 -7.88 -10.19
CA LEU A 206 -4.69 -7.64 -11.42
C LEU A 206 -3.94 -6.65 -12.33
N ASP A 207 -4.31 -6.60 -13.62
CA ASP A 207 -3.79 -5.63 -14.58
C ASP A 207 -4.74 -4.44 -14.73
N VAL A 208 -4.31 -3.26 -14.27
CA VAL A 208 -5.10 -2.04 -14.32
C VAL A 208 -5.28 -1.54 -15.75
N GLN A 209 -4.35 -1.84 -16.66
CA GLN A 209 -4.54 -1.51 -18.07
C GLN A 209 -5.65 -2.36 -18.68
N ALA A 210 -5.75 -3.65 -18.34
CA ALA A 210 -6.85 -4.50 -18.78
C ALA A 210 -8.20 -3.96 -18.28
N TRP A 211 -8.23 -3.51 -17.02
CA TRP A 211 -9.41 -2.90 -16.40
C TRP A 211 -9.87 -1.66 -17.17
N LEU A 212 -8.96 -0.71 -17.39
CA LEU A 212 -9.26 0.58 -18.02
C LEU A 212 -9.45 0.48 -19.54
N ALA A 213 -9.04 -0.63 -20.17
CA ALA A 213 -9.21 -0.87 -21.60
C ALA A 213 -10.63 -1.32 -22.01
N GLY A 214 -11.53 -1.55 -21.05
CA GLY A 214 -12.95 -1.74 -21.33
C GLY A 214 -13.66 -2.84 -20.55
N ASN A 215 -12.95 -3.63 -19.73
CA ASN A 215 -13.59 -4.57 -18.82
C ASN A 215 -13.85 -3.91 -17.47
N VAL A 216 -14.98 -3.22 -17.30
CA VAL A 216 -15.28 -2.51 -16.05
C VAL A 216 -15.32 -3.43 -14.82
N TRP A 217 -15.53 -4.74 -14.99
CA TRP A 217 -15.57 -5.75 -13.92
C TRP A 217 -14.22 -6.41 -13.63
N GLU A 218 -13.12 -5.91 -14.20
CA GLU A 218 -11.81 -6.56 -14.10
C GLU A 218 -11.36 -6.77 -12.66
N ALA A 219 -11.65 -5.82 -11.77
CA ALA A 219 -11.29 -5.93 -10.35
C ALA A 219 -12.13 -6.94 -9.56
N GLU A 220 -13.27 -7.40 -10.09
CA GLU A 220 -14.12 -8.40 -9.43
C GLU A 220 -13.68 -9.82 -9.84
N ASP A 221 -13.81 -10.12 -11.14
CA ASP A 221 -13.64 -11.46 -11.71
C ASP A 221 -12.98 -11.43 -13.10
N GLY A 222 -12.23 -10.36 -13.38
CA GLY A 222 -11.51 -10.18 -14.63
C GLY A 222 -10.49 -11.27 -14.95
N PRO A 223 -10.22 -11.52 -16.24
CA PRO A 223 -9.28 -12.54 -16.68
C PRO A 223 -7.82 -12.29 -16.25
N SER A 224 -7.43 -11.05 -15.92
CA SER A 224 -6.10 -10.76 -15.39
C SER A 224 -5.97 -11.00 -13.88
N VAL A 225 -7.08 -11.19 -13.17
CA VAL A 225 -7.06 -11.44 -11.73
C VAL A 225 -6.36 -12.75 -11.45
N GLN A 226 -5.35 -12.66 -10.61
CA GLN A 226 -4.56 -13.78 -10.17
C GLN A 226 -4.57 -13.85 -8.65
N TRP A 227 -5.23 -14.89 -8.15
CA TRP A 227 -5.26 -15.23 -6.74
C TRP A 227 -3.92 -15.83 -6.31
N LEU A 228 -3.34 -15.28 -5.24
CA LEU A 228 -2.11 -15.76 -4.64
C LEU A 228 -2.43 -16.67 -3.44
N ASN A 229 -1.39 -17.20 -2.80
CA ASN A 229 -1.53 -18.18 -1.72
C ASN A 229 -2.40 -17.62 -0.59
N LEU A 230 -3.39 -18.42 -0.19
CA LEU A 230 -4.24 -18.14 0.96
C LEU A 230 -3.40 -18.12 2.24
N ARG A 231 -3.88 -17.40 3.25
CA ARG A 231 -3.16 -17.23 4.51
C ARG A 231 -4.12 -17.02 5.67
N GLU A 232 -3.72 -17.43 6.87
CA GLU A 232 -4.48 -17.21 8.09
C GLU A 232 -4.56 -15.71 8.46
N ASP A 233 -3.53 -14.93 8.10
CA ASP A 233 -3.46 -13.49 8.36
C ASP A 233 -3.60 -12.67 7.06
N TRP A 234 -4.23 -11.50 7.14
CA TRP A 234 -4.18 -10.42 6.14
C TRP A 234 -3.42 -9.22 6.72
N ASN A 235 -3.20 -8.18 5.92
CA ASN A 235 -2.33 -7.03 6.28
C ASN A 235 -0.86 -7.43 6.56
N PHE A 236 -0.42 -8.57 6.03
CA PHE A 236 0.97 -8.98 6.09
C PHE A 236 1.83 -8.09 5.19
N PRO A 237 3.12 -7.91 5.50
CA PRO A 237 3.99 -7.06 4.70
C PRO A 237 4.21 -7.68 3.33
N ALA A 238 4.15 -6.85 2.29
CA ALA A 238 4.47 -7.26 0.94
C ALA A 238 5.13 -6.13 0.17
N CYS A 239 5.96 -6.46 -0.81
CA CYS A 239 6.47 -5.46 -1.74
C CYS A 239 6.80 -6.06 -3.10
N TRP A 240 6.63 -5.27 -4.15
CA TRP A 240 7.19 -5.59 -5.45
C TRP A 240 8.71 -5.54 -5.40
N THR A 241 9.37 -6.61 -5.82
CA THR A 241 10.83 -6.59 -6.02
C THR A 241 11.14 -6.00 -7.40
N ASP A 242 10.34 -6.35 -8.40
CA ASP A 242 10.39 -5.78 -9.75
C ASP A 242 8.97 -5.75 -10.36
N GLY A 243 8.85 -5.47 -11.65
CA GLY A 243 7.55 -5.39 -12.34
C GLY A 243 6.87 -6.75 -12.64
N GLY A 244 7.35 -7.85 -12.05
CA GLY A 244 6.81 -9.21 -12.24
C GLY A 244 6.91 -10.10 -11.01
N HIS A 245 7.59 -9.64 -9.96
CA HIS A 245 7.77 -10.41 -8.74
C HIS A 245 7.32 -9.64 -7.51
N ILE A 246 6.59 -10.34 -6.64
CA ILE A 246 6.16 -9.82 -5.35
C ILE A 246 6.72 -10.68 -4.21
N ALA A 247 7.30 -10.03 -3.21
CA ALA A 247 7.66 -10.63 -1.95
C ALA A 247 6.48 -10.52 -0.97
N LEU A 248 6.09 -11.63 -0.37
CA LEU A 248 5.03 -11.76 0.63
C LEU A 248 5.65 -12.23 1.95
N GLY A 249 5.35 -11.54 3.05
CA GLY A 249 5.84 -11.89 4.38
C GLY A 249 5.35 -13.27 4.84
N GLY A 250 6.27 -14.13 5.28
CA GLY A 250 6.03 -15.50 5.74
C GLY A 250 6.12 -16.57 4.65
N MET A 251 6.52 -17.77 5.03
CA MET A 251 6.86 -18.87 4.11
C MET A 251 5.88 -20.05 4.13
N GLY A 252 4.97 -20.11 5.11
CA GLY A 252 4.02 -21.21 5.26
C GLY A 252 3.13 -21.37 4.03
N ASP A 253 2.76 -22.61 3.75
CA ASP A 253 1.73 -22.94 2.78
C ASP A 253 0.37 -22.99 3.49
N TRP A 254 -0.70 -22.70 2.76
CA TRP A 254 -2.05 -22.87 3.25
C TRP A 254 -2.42 -24.36 3.28
N ASP A 255 -3.01 -24.79 4.39
CA ASP A 255 -3.59 -26.12 4.53
C ASP A 255 -5.12 -26.02 4.38
N ASP A 256 -5.63 -26.54 3.26
CA ASP A 256 -7.08 -26.55 2.96
C ASP A 256 -7.88 -27.48 3.89
N GLU A 257 -7.24 -28.49 4.49
CA GLU A 257 -7.90 -29.43 5.40
C GLU A 257 -8.03 -28.84 6.81
N GLU A 258 -6.98 -28.16 7.27
CA GLU A 258 -6.93 -27.56 8.61
C GLU A 258 -7.43 -26.10 8.64
N PHE A 259 -7.60 -25.46 7.47
CA PHE A 259 -7.95 -24.04 7.34
C PHE A 259 -6.98 -23.11 8.08
N GLU A 260 -5.69 -23.45 8.04
CA GLU A 260 -4.62 -22.67 8.67
C GLU A 260 -3.37 -22.60 7.80
N THR A 261 -2.45 -21.69 8.13
CA THR A 261 -1.14 -21.63 7.47
C THR A 261 -0.17 -22.56 8.19
N ALA A 262 0.38 -23.53 7.46
CA ALA A 262 1.35 -24.47 7.99
C ALA A 262 2.54 -23.74 8.62
N ALA A 263 2.94 -24.20 9.81
CA ALA A 263 4.05 -23.62 10.55
C ALA A 263 5.34 -23.64 9.72
N ALA A 264 5.93 -22.45 9.52
CA ALA A 264 7.18 -22.29 8.79
C ALA A 264 8.12 -21.32 9.53
N PRO A 265 9.45 -21.43 9.32
CA PRO A 265 10.38 -20.43 9.83
C PRO A 265 10.03 -19.03 9.31
N PRO A 266 10.50 -17.97 9.99
CA PRO A 266 10.36 -16.61 9.48
C PRO A 266 11.06 -16.45 8.13
N GLY A 267 10.50 -15.62 7.27
CA GLY A 267 11.03 -15.37 5.94
C GLY A 267 10.03 -14.71 5.04
N VAL A 268 10.29 -14.75 3.74
CA VAL A 268 9.37 -14.29 2.70
C VAL A 268 9.25 -15.33 1.60
N ARG A 269 8.10 -15.29 0.92
CA ARG A 269 7.87 -15.98 -0.35
C ARG A 269 7.90 -14.96 -1.48
N ILE A 270 8.63 -15.24 -2.54
CA ILE A 270 8.75 -14.37 -3.71
C ILE A 270 8.11 -15.09 -4.89
N VAL A 271 7.06 -14.50 -5.43
CA VAL A 271 6.17 -15.09 -6.43
C VAL A 271 6.35 -14.38 -7.76
N ASP A 272 6.56 -15.12 -8.85
CA ASP A 272 6.48 -14.59 -10.22
C ASP A 272 5.02 -14.57 -10.66
N VAL A 273 4.43 -13.37 -10.70
CA VAL A 273 3.00 -13.21 -11.02
C VAL A 273 2.75 -13.39 -12.52
N ARG A 274 3.77 -13.28 -13.37
CA ARG A 274 3.64 -13.48 -14.82
C ARG A 274 3.48 -14.94 -15.22
N ALA A 275 3.80 -15.86 -14.32
CA ALA A 275 3.55 -17.28 -14.49
C ALA A 275 2.04 -17.65 -14.38
N GLY A 276 1.17 -16.69 -14.05
CA GLY A 276 -0.28 -16.88 -13.99
C GLY A 276 -0.66 -18.01 -13.03
N ALA A 277 -1.43 -18.99 -13.51
CA ALA A 277 -1.84 -20.14 -12.69
C ALA A 277 -0.66 -20.94 -12.07
N GLN A 278 0.56 -20.81 -12.60
CA GLN A 278 1.76 -21.47 -12.08
C GLN A 278 2.57 -20.64 -11.09
N ALA A 279 2.13 -19.42 -10.77
CA ALA A 279 2.91 -18.51 -9.93
C ALA A 279 3.26 -19.09 -8.56
N GLN A 280 2.34 -19.81 -7.92
CA GLN A 280 2.64 -20.45 -6.63
C GLN A 280 3.67 -21.56 -6.75
N ALA A 281 3.63 -22.36 -7.82
CA ALA A 281 4.61 -23.41 -8.07
C ALA A 281 6.01 -22.83 -8.37
N SER A 282 6.07 -21.60 -8.91
CA SER A 282 7.33 -20.89 -9.18
C SER A 282 7.88 -20.11 -7.99
N ALA A 283 7.15 -20.09 -6.86
CA ALA A 283 7.50 -19.26 -5.73
C ALA A 283 8.79 -19.75 -5.07
N ARG A 284 9.72 -18.82 -4.84
CA ARG A 284 10.96 -19.08 -4.09
C ARG A 284 10.84 -18.54 -2.68
N THR A 285 11.53 -19.16 -1.74
CA THR A 285 11.53 -18.73 -0.35
C THR A 285 12.88 -18.12 0.04
N LEU A 286 12.83 -17.12 0.92
CA LEU A 286 14.02 -16.51 1.52
C LEU A 286 13.81 -16.51 3.03
N ARG A 287 14.58 -17.36 3.72
CA ARG A 287 14.51 -17.51 5.17
C ARG A 287 15.18 -16.33 5.87
N MET A 288 14.52 -15.81 6.89
CA MET A 288 15.00 -14.69 7.71
C MET A 288 15.12 -15.11 9.17
N ASP A 289 15.80 -14.27 9.95
CA ASP A 289 15.94 -14.47 11.40
C ASP A 289 14.64 -14.14 12.15
N LEU A 290 13.87 -13.15 11.65
CA LEU A 290 12.63 -12.66 12.23
C LEU A 290 11.58 -12.44 11.14
N ALA A 291 10.30 -12.49 11.52
CA ALA A 291 9.23 -12.15 10.60
C ALA A 291 9.29 -10.64 10.31
N PRO A 292 9.25 -10.22 9.03
CA PRO A 292 9.20 -8.80 8.68
C PRO A 292 7.89 -8.18 9.19
N GLN A 293 7.94 -6.90 9.56
CA GLN A 293 6.77 -6.07 9.81
C GLN A 293 6.43 -5.19 8.61
N GLU A 294 7.44 -4.84 7.81
CA GLU A 294 7.29 -4.14 6.53
C GLU A 294 8.37 -4.62 5.56
N LEU A 295 8.07 -4.59 4.27
CA LEU A 295 8.99 -4.99 3.21
C LEU A 295 9.19 -3.87 2.20
N PHE A 296 10.42 -3.71 1.75
CA PHE A 296 10.77 -2.81 0.64
C PHE A 296 11.77 -3.48 -0.29
N SER A 297 11.87 -2.98 -1.52
CA SER A 297 12.90 -3.44 -2.44
C SER A 297 13.29 -2.36 -3.44
N ASP A 298 14.57 -2.35 -3.81
CA ASP A 298 15.11 -1.60 -4.95
C ASP A 298 15.20 -2.44 -6.23
N GLY A 299 14.96 -3.75 -6.15
CA GLY A 299 15.08 -4.74 -7.23
C GLY A 299 16.35 -5.59 -7.18
N TYR A 300 17.30 -5.26 -6.31
CA TYR A 300 18.50 -6.06 -6.04
C TYR A 300 18.50 -6.57 -4.60
N LEU A 301 18.11 -5.71 -3.67
CA LEU A 301 17.97 -6.01 -2.26
C LEU A 301 16.49 -6.05 -1.86
N LEU A 302 16.21 -6.95 -0.93
CA LEU A 302 15.00 -6.95 -0.13
C LEU A 302 15.34 -6.37 1.24
N PHE A 303 14.61 -5.34 1.64
CA PHE A 303 14.71 -4.72 2.96
C PHE A 303 13.55 -5.22 3.82
N ALA A 304 13.87 -5.81 4.97
CA ALA A 304 12.91 -6.26 5.95
C ALA A 304 13.03 -5.39 7.20
N ALA A 305 11.99 -4.60 7.46
CA ALA A 305 11.89 -3.82 8.68
C ALA A 305 11.31 -4.69 9.80
N HIS A 306 11.86 -4.54 10.99
CA HIS A 306 11.41 -5.16 12.23
C HIS A 306 11.33 -4.08 13.31
N ALA A 307 10.81 -4.44 14.49
CA ALA A 307 10.82 -3.54 15.64
C ALA A 307 12.26 -3.13 15.98
N GLY A 308 12.60 -1.86 15.69
CA GLY A 308 13.89 -1.27 16.02
C GLY A 308 15.05 -1.56 15.06
N CYS A 309 14.87 -2.33 13.98
CA CYS A 309 15.95 -2.53 13.00
C CYS A 309 15.45 -2.80 11.58
N THR A 310 16.33 -2.63 10.60
CA THR A 310 16.06 -2.99 9.19
C THR A 310 17.20 -3.84 8.66
N SER A 311 16.89 -5.00 8.12
CA SER A 311 17.85 -5.92 7.52
C SER A 311 17.75 -5.88 5.99
N ALA A 312 18.89 -6.03 5.31
CA ALA A 312 18.96 -6.06 3.85
C ALA A 312 19.47 -7.42 3.37
N TRP A 313 18.78 -7.98 2.38
CA TRP A 313 18.99 -9.33 1.87
C TRP A 313 19.13 -9.31 0.36
N ARG A 314 20.11 -10.03 -0.17
CA ARG A 314 20.27 -10.21 -1.60
C ARG A 314 19.13 -11.02 -2.16
N LEU A 315 18.44 -10.49 -3.17
CA LEU A 315 17.35 -11.20 -3.81
C LEU A 315 17.83 -12.45 -4.56
N ASP A 316 19.03 -12.45 -5.14
CA ASP A 316 19.54 -13.58 -5.92
C ASP A 316 20.07 -14.73 -5.05
N THR A 317 20.79 -14.43 -3.97
CA THR A 317 21.42 -15.45 -3.11
C THR A 317 20.64 -15.75 -1.84
N GLY A 318 19.75 -14.86 -1.40
CA GLY A 318 19.11 -14.92 -0.08
C GLY A 318 20.05 -14.59 1.08
N GLU A 319 21.27 -14.11 0.80
CA GLU A 319 22.25 -13.75 1.83
C GLU A 319 21.89 -12.41 2.48
N ARG A 320 21.89 -12.35 3.81
CA ARG A 320 21.81 -11.08 4.54
C ARG A 320 23.13 -10.32 4.40
N VAL A 321 23.08 -9.16 3.75
CA VAL A 321 24.25 -8.31 3.55
C VAL A 321 24.40 -7.25 4.64
N GLN A 322 23.31 -6.90 5.34
CA GLN A 322 23.34 -5.81 6.29
C GLN A 322 22.23 -5.89 7.33
N VAL A 323 22.48 -5.31 8.51
CA VAL A 323 21.49 -4.93 9.51
C VAL A 323 21.77 -3.51 9.97
N VAL A 324 20.74 -2.67 10.04
CA VAL A 324 20.78 -1.31 10.57
C VAL A 324 20.03 -1.31 11.89
N GLU A 325 20.78 -1.41 12.98
CA GLU A 325 20.23 -1.38 14.34
C GLU A 325 19.72 0.01 14.70
N GLY A 326 18.65 0.05 15.49
CA GLY A 326 17.99 1.28 15.91
C GLY A 326 17.35 2.05 14.75
N PHE A 327 17.04 1.41 13.62
CA PHE A 327 16.39 2.03 12.46
C PHE A 327 15.33 1.13 11.87
N ALA A 328 14.05 1.47 12.03
CA ALA A 328 12.92 0.70 11.52
C ALA A 328 12.27 1.45 10.36
N ALA A 329 12.62 1.08 9.13
CA ALA A 329 12.12 1.75 7.94
C ALA A 329 10.59 1.67 7.87
N THR A 330 9.94 2.80 7.65
CA THR A 330 8.50 2.91 7.41
C THR A 330 8.18 3.23 5.95
N HIS A 331 9.16 3.77 5.21
CA HIS A 331 9.00 4.12 3.80
C HIS A 331 10.26 3.84 2.99
N HIS A 332 10.09 3.71 1.68
CA HIS A 332 11.19 3.58 0.73
C HIS A 332 11.06 4.61 -0.40
N HIS A 333 12.04 5.50 -0.50
CA HIS A 333 12.20 6.40 -1.62
C HIS A 333 13.07 5.75 -2.70
N ARG A 334 12.47 4.89 -3.51
CA ARG A 334 13.17 4.07 -4.53
C ARG A 334 14.09 4.87 -5.45
N GLN A 335 13.63 6.00 -5.96
CA GLN A 335 14.41 6.81 -6.91
C GLN A 335 15.66 7.47 -6.30
N ARG A 336 15.65 7.74 -4.99
CA ARG A 336 16.80 8.28 -4.26
C ARG A 336 17.64 7.18 -3.64
N GLY A 337 17.18 5.93 -3.66
CA GLY A 337 17.82 4.81 -2.97
C GLY A 337 17.88 5.04 -1.46
N LEU A 338 16.79 5.52 -0.87
CA LEU A 338 16.73 5.84 0.57
C LEU A 338 15.60 5.05 1.24
N LEU A 339 15.92 4.43 2.36
CA LEU A 339 14.94 4.02 3.37
C LEU A 339 14.71 5.19 4.32
N LEU A 340 13.46 5.36 4.74
CA LEU A 340 13.05 6.42 5.65
C LEU A 340 12.39 5.80 6.87
N GLU A 341 12.73 6.30 8.05
CA GLU A 341 11.96 6.11 9.29
C GLU A 341 11.30 7.45 9.60
N VAL A 342 9.99 7.51 9.36
CA VAL A 342 9.16 8.68 9.62
C VAL A 342 8.59 8.57 11.04
N ALA A 343 8.96 9.51 11.89
CA ALA A 343 8.48 9.64 13.25
C ALA A 343 7.84 11.03 13.45
N PRO A 344 7.00 11.23 14.49
CA PRO A 344 6.25 12.48 14.68
C PRO A 344 7.11 13.76 14.63
N ARG A 345 8.35 13.68 15.12
CA ARG A 345 9.26 14.83 15.27
C ARG A 345 10.53 14.75 14.43
N ALA A 346 10.70 13.72 13.61
CA ALA A 346 11.91 13.54 12.82
C ALA A 346 11.70 12.59 11.65
N ILE A 347 12.46 12.81 10.59
CA ILE A 347 12.59 11.85 9.48
C ILE A 347 14.04 11.40 9.45
N ARG A 348 14.26 10.11 9.67
CA ARG A 348 15.61 9.51 9.62
C ARG A 348 15.82 8.85 8.28
N LEU A 349 17.01 9.03 7.71
CA LEU A 349 17.38 8.60 6.37
C LEU A 349 18.50 7.57 6.46
N GLN A 350 18.34 6.48 5.72
CA GLN A 350 19.37 5.47 5.53
C GLN A 350 19.50 5.16 4.04
N ARG A 351 20.71 5.21 3.50
CA ARG A 351 20.94 4.76 2.11
C ARG A 351 20.65 3.27 2.01
N ALA A 352 19.84 2.90 1.01
CA ALA A 352 19.79 1.56 0.47
C ALA A 352 21.18 1.25 -0.12
N ALA A 353 21.75 0.11 0.25
CA ALA A 353 23.16 -0.20 0.03
C ALA A 353 23.52 -0.45 -1.44
#